data_AF-A0A7C3L239-F1
#
_entry.id   AF-A0A7C3L239-F1
#
_cell.length_a   1.000
_cell.length_b   1.000
_cell.length_c   1.000
_cell.angle_alpha   90.00
_cell.angle_beta   90.00
_cell.angle_gamma   90.00
#
_symmetry.space_group_name_H-M   'P 1'
#
loop_
_entity.id
_entity.type
_entity.pdbx_description
1 polymer ?
#
loop_
_entity_poly.entity_id
_entity_poly.type
_entity_poly.pdbx_seq_one_letter_code
_entity_poly.pdbx_strand_id
1 'polypeptide(L)'
;PSTRAIWPADAEAGGTWIAANTQGLALCLLNLNPASPPTLPPPNQLVSRGKIIPRLIARHTPDDALAALHTLDLDRFAPFRLLAASPSPSVSHILEASWDRADLRVTRHHAAPLCLASSGLGDHLVQSRLPLFDGMVLAAGATPEAQDLFHHHTWPDRPELSVMMHRAEARTVSVTTLEILPNAHGGHSHAHAFDVRMRYSPVLTRASADDQSRKAAMP
;
A
#
# COMPACT_ATOMS: atom_id res chain seq x y z
N PRO A 1 -14.68 -13.80 -19.30
CA PRO A 1 -15.08 -13.64 -17.89
C PRO A 1 -14.62 -12.28 -17.34
N SER A 2 -15.45 -11.59 -16.56
CA SER A 2 -15.11 -10.29 -15.96
C SER A 2 -14.25 -10.46 -14.72
N THR A 3 -13.07 -9.83 -14.69
CA THR A 3 -12.19 -9.77 -13.51
C THR A 3 -12.89 -9.01 -12.38
N ARG A 4 -13.04 -9.66 -11.21
CA ARG A 4 -13.54 -9.00 -9.99
C ARG A 4 -12.37 -8.53 -9.14
N ALA A 5 -12.55 -7.43 -8.44
CA ALA A 5 -11.51 -6.83 -7.61
C ALA A 5 -12.10 -6.14 -6.38
N ILE A 6 -11.28 -6.00 -5.34
CA ILE A 6 -11.62 -5.41 -4.05
C ILE A 6 -10.59 -4.34 -3.67
N TRP A 7 -11.06 -3.21 -3.17
CA TRP A 7 -10.23 -2.10 -2.68
C TRP A 7 -11.03 -1.19 -1.74
N PRO A 8 -10.39 -0.46 -0.81
CA PRO A 8 -11.05 0.62 -0.10
C PRO A 8 -11.19 1.83 -1.06
N ALA A 9 -12.33 2.49 -1.04
CA ALA A 9 -12.50 3.74 -1.76
C ALA A 9 -12.12 4.91 -0.83
N ASP A 10 -11.19 5.75 -1.29
CA ASP A 10 -10.96 7.07 -0.70
C ASP A 10 -12.19 7.95 -0.96
N ALA A 11 -12.91 8.28 0.10
CA ALA A 11 -14.17 9.02 0.02
C ALA A 11 -14.01 10.45 -0.49
N GLU A 12 -12.83 11.06 -0.34
CA GLU A 12 -12.57 12.44 -0.77
C GLU A 12 -11.99 12.49 -2.19
N ALA A 13 -10.99 11.66 -2.47
CA ALA A 13 -10.27 11.71 -3.75
C ALA A 13 -10.84 10.77 -4.84
N GLY A 14 -11.76 9.85 -4.47
CA GLY A 14 -12.37 8.87 -5.37
C GLY A 14 -11.37 7.83 -5.93
N GLY A 15 -10.26 7.61 -5.24
CA GLY A 15 -9.19 6.69 -5.62
C GLY A 15 -9.00 5.55 -4.62
N THR A 16 -7.92 4.79 -4.79
CA THR A 16 -7.46 3.80 -3.80
C THR A 16 -5.93 3.73 -3.76
N TRP A 17 -5.37 3.38 -2.61
CA TRP A 17 -3.95 3.10 -2.45
C TRP A 17 -3.62 1.61 -2.45
N ILE A 18 -4.60 0.72 -2.42
CA ILE A 18 -4.38 -0.74 -2.37
C ILE A 18 -5.55 -1.49 -2.99
N ALA A 19 -5.28 -2.53 -3.77
CA ALA A 19 -6.31 -3.36 -4.38
C ALA A 19 -5.80 -4.76 -4.71
N ALA A 20 -6.71 -5.72 -4.81
CA ALA A 20 -6.41 -7.03 -5.39
C ALA A 20 -7.57 -7.55 -6.24
N ASN A 21 -7.28 -8.45 -7.17
CA ASN A 21 -8.26 -9.04 -8.06
C ASN A 21 -8.25 -10.58 -8.08
N THR A 22 -9.33 -11.18 -8.58
CA THR A 22 -9.50 -12.65 -8.64
C THR A 22 -8.56 -13.37 -9.61
N GLN A 23 -7.69 -12.63 -10.31
CA GLN A 23 -6.59 -13.18 -11.13
C GLN A 23 -5.27 -13.22 -10.36
N GLY A 24 -5.27 -12.79 -9.09
CA GLY A 24 -4.10 -12.84 -8.20
C GLY A 24 -3.24 -11.58 -8.24
N LEU A 25 -3.60 -10.57 -9.03
CA LEU A 25 -2.88 -9.30 -9.05
C LEU A 25 -3.22 -8.48 -7.81
N ALA A 26 -2.20 -8.12 -7.04
CA ALA A 26 -2.23 -7.12 -5.98
C ALA A 26 -1.51 -5.85 -6.44
N LEU A 27 -2.08 -4.69 -6.15
CA LEU A 27 -1.49 -3.38 -6.39
C LEU A 27 -1.48 -2.57 -5.10
N CYS A 28 -0.37 -1.88 -4.81
CA CYS A 28 -0.25 -0.97 -3.69
C CYS A 28 0.51 0.29 -4.12
N LEU A 29 0.02 1.47 -3.72
CA LEU A 29 0.66 2.75 -3.97
C LEU A 29 1.27 3.30 -2.68
N LEU A 30 2.53 3.69 -2.78
CA LEU A 30 3.24 4.44 -1.77
C LEU A 30 3.61 5.82 -2.31
N ASN A 31 3.73 6.77 -1.40
CA ASN A 31 4.34 8.05 -1.74
C ASN A 31 5.82 7.83 -2.05
N LEU A 32 6.38 8.71 -2.88
CA LEU A 32 7.82 8.86 -3.04
C LEU A 32 8.19 10.27 -2.59
N ASN A 33 8.88 10.39 -1.46
CA ASN A 33 9.31 11.68 -0.93
C ASN A 33 10.83 11.73 -0.88
N PRO A 34 11.50 12.09 -1.99
CA PRO A 34 12.95 12.19 -2.03
C PRO A 34 13.43 13.33 -1.11
N ALA A 35 14.68 13.26 -0.66
CA ALA A 35 15.29 14.31 0.17
C ALA A 35 15.31 15.67 -0.54
N SER A 36 15.40 15.66 -1.87
CA SER A 36 15.24 16.82 -2.74
C SER A 36 13.96 16.66 -3.58
N PRO A 37 12.82 17.20 -3.13
CA PRO A 37 11.56 17.12 -3.86
C PRO A 37 11.64 17.84 -5.21
N PRO A 38 11.05 17.28 -6.28
CA PRO A 38 10.92 18.00 -7.54
C PRO A 38 9.92 19.16 -7.41
N THR A 39 10.06 20.17 -8.26
CA THR A 39 9.03 21.21 -8.40
C THR A 39 7.75 20.58 -8.95
N LEU A 40 6.65 20.76 -8.22
CA LEU A 40 5.34 20.28 -8.66
C LEU A 40 4.60 21.36 -9.46
N PRO A 41 3.81 20.97 -10.47
CA PRO A 41 2.90 21.90 -11.12
C PRO A 41 1.81 22.36 -10.14
N PRO A 42 1.07 23.42 -10.48
CA PRO A 42 -0.03 23.91 -9.65
C PRO A 42 -1.06 22.81 -9.33
N PRO A 43 -1.70 22.83 -8.14
CA PRO A 43 -2.59 21.74 -7.71
C PRO A 43 -3.73 21.40 -8.67
N ASN A 44 -4.23 22.37 -9.45
CA ASN A 44 -5.28 22.17 -10.44
C ASN A 44 -4.84 21.36 -11.69
N GLN A 45 -3.53 21.16 -11.88
CA GLN A 45 -2.97 20.34 -12.95
C GLN A 45 -2.64 18.92 -12.48
N LEU A 46 -2.57 18.70 -11.16
CA LEU A 46 -2.27 17.40 -10.58
C LEU A 46 -3.53 16.54 -10.47
N VAL A 47 -3.32 15.24 -10.67
CA VAL A 47 -4.30 14.18 -10.46
C VAL A 47 -3.86 13.39 -9.22
N SER A 48 -4.83 13.01 -8.39
CA SER A 48 -4.57 12.12 -7.27
C SER A 48 -3.98 10.79 -7.75
N ARG A 49 -2.86 10.37 -7.14
CA ARG A 49 -2.22 9.06 -7.35
C ARG A 49 -3.20 7.91 -7.15
N GLY A 50 -4.20 8.07 -6.28
CA GLY A 50 -5.22 7.06 -6.04
C GLY A 50 -6.05 6.67 -7.27
N LYS A 51 -6.01 7.48 -8.35
CA LYS A 51 -6.65 7.15 -9.63
C LYS A 51 -5.83 6.22 -10.53
N ILE A 52 -4.59 5.90 -10.16
CA ILE A 52 -3.73 4.98 -10.92
C ILE A 52 -4.28 3.55 -10.81
N ILE A 53 -4.44 3.00 -9.60
CA ILE A 53 -4.87 1.60 -9.39
C ILE A 53 -6.18 1.25 -10.13
N PRO A 54 -7.25 2.08 -10.12
CA PRO A 54 -8.48 1.78 -10.87
C PRO A 54 -8.28 1.58 -12.38
N ARG A 55 -7.22 2.16 -12.96
CA ARG A 55 -6.87 2.00 -14.38
C ARG A 55 -6.10 0.71 -14.66
N LEU A 56 -5.50 0.12 -13.63
CA LEU A 56 -4.59 -1.03 -13.74
C LEU A 56 -5.19 -2.32 -13.18
N ILE A 57 -6.09 -2.25 -12.21
CA ILE A 57 -6.52 -3.43 -11.42
C ILE A 57 -7.29 -4.49 -12.22
N ALA A 58 -7.76 -4.17 -13.43
CA ALA A 58 -8.36 -5.17 -14.33
C ALA A 58 -7.32 -6.07 -15.05
N ARG A 59 -6.03 -5.76 -14.94
CA ARG A 59 -4.94 -6.56 -15.52
C ARG A 59 -4.74 -7.89 -14.77
N HIS A 60 -4.08 -8.86 -15.39
CA HIS A 60 -3.94 -10.19 -14.81
C HIS A 60 -2.59 -10.40 -14.12
N THR A 61 -1.53 -9.79 -14.64
CA THR A 61 -0.17 -9.95 -14.12
C THR A 61 0.46 -8.61 -13.72
N PRO A 62 1.51 -8.61 -12.89
CA PRO A 62 2.30 -7.40 -12.61
C PRO A 62 2.90 -6.77 -13.88
N ASP A 63 3.30 -7.57 -14.86
CA ASP A 63 3.83 -7.07 -16.14
C ASP A 63 2.75 -6.38 -16.98
N ASP A 64 1.53 -6.92 -17.04
CA ASP A 64 0.40 -6.27 -17.70
C ASP A 64 0.02 -4.95 -17.02
N ALA A 65 0.10 -4.90 -15.69
CA ALA A 65 -0.14 -3.69 -14.91
C ALA A 65 0.92 -2.62 -15.20
N LEU A 66 2.19 -3.02 -15.31
CA LEU A 66 3.27 -2.11 -15.73
C LEU A 66 3.07 -1.61 -17.17
N ALA A 67 2.71 -2.49 -18.10
CA ALA A 67 2.42 -2.10 -19.48
C ALA A 67 1.28 -1.07 -19.54
N ALA A 68 0.23 -1.25 -18.74
CA ALA A 68 -0.85 -0.28 -18.62
C ALA A 68 -0.42 1.03 -17.95
N LEU A 69 0.48 0.98 -16.96
CA LEU A 69 1.05 2.17 -16.33
C LEU A 69 1.80 3.06 -17.35
N HIS A 70 2.56 2.45 -18.27
CA HIS A 70 3.28 3.16 -19.34
C HIS A 70 2.36 3.92 -20.31
N THR A 71 1.06 3.61 -20.35
CA THR A 71 0.09 4.33 -21.19
C THR A 71 -0.48 5.57 -20.52
N LEU A 72 -0.20 5.78 -19.23
CA LEU A 72 -0.68 6.94 -18.49
C LEU A 72 0.23 8.14 -18.71
N ASP A 73 -0.36 9.33 -18.71
CA ASP A 73 0.37 10.59 -18.63
C ASP A 73 0.87 10.80 -17.18
N LEU A 74 2.10 10.36 -16.92
CA LEU A 74 2.68 10.35 -15.57
C LEU A 74 3.00 11.75 -15.04
N ASP A 75 3.17 12.74 -15.92
CA ASP A 75 3.43 14.14 -15.56
C ASP A 75 2.25 14.78 -14.84
N ARG A 76 1.07 14.15 -14.85
CA ARG A 76 -0.08 14.59 -14.07
C ARG A 76 -0.06 14.13 -12.62
N PHE A 77 0.89 13.29 -12.21
CA PHE A 77 0.95 12.75 -10.85
C PHE A 77 2.15 13.30 -10.08
N ALA A 78 1.96 13.52 -8.77
CA ALA A 78 3.09 13.68 -7.86
C ALA A 78 3.90 12.37 -7.80
N PRO A 79 5.19 12.40 -7.39
CA PRO A 79 6.02 11.21 -7.31
C PRO A 79 5.38 10.05 -6.53
N PHE A 80 5.59 8.82 -6.98
CA PHE A 80 4.99 7.63 -6.37
C PHE A 80 5.83 6.37 -6.57
N ARG A 81 5.51 5.35 -5.77
CA ARG A 81 5.92 3.97 -6.00
C ARG A 81 4.67 3.11 -6.13
N LEU A 82 4.58 2.37 -7.23
CA LEU A 82 3.57 1.34 -7.44
C LEU A 82 4.23 -0.02 -7.21
N LEU A 83 3.75 -0.76 -6.21
CA LEU A 83 4.06 -2.17 -6.04
C LEU A 83 2.98 -2.99 -6.75
N ALA A 84 3.38 -3.90 -7.63
CA ALA A 84 2.53 -4.90 -8.25
C ALA A 84 3.06 -6.29 -7.89
N ALA A 85 2.20 -7.14 -7.34
CA ALA A 85 2.58 -8.47 -6.90
C ALA A 85 1.55 -9.50 -7.36
N SER A 86 2.01 -10.72 -7.64
CA SER A 86 1.13 -11.87 -7.79
C SER A 86 1.77 -13.13 -7.18
N PRO A 87 0.97 -13.97 -6.51
CA PRO A 87 1.46 -15.22 -5.95
C PRO A 87 1.83 -16.21 -7.07
N SER A 88 2.86 -17.00 -6.82
CA SER A 88 3.35 -18.03 -7.74
C SER A 88 3.82 -19.26 -6.95
N PRO A 89 3.67 -20.49 -7.48
CA PRO A 89 4.09 -21.70 -6.79
C PRO A 89 5.59 -21.77 -6.45
N SER A 90 6.43 -21.02 -7.17
CA SER A 90 7.89 -21.04 -7.00
C SER A 90 8.40 -19.76 -6.36
N VAL A 91 8.30 -18.64 -7.07
CA VAL A 91 8.76 -17.33 -6.62
C VAL A 91 7.68 -16.31 -6.97
N SER A 92 7.18 -15.61 -5.95
CA SER A 92 6.21 -14.53 -6.14
C SER A 92 6.76 -13.50 -7.13
N HIS A 93 5.93 -13.09 -8.07
CA HIS A 93 6.32 -12.09 -9.05
C HIS A 93 6.00 -10.72 -8.48
N ILE A 94 7.05 -9.99 -8.09
CA ILE A 94 6.94 -8.68 -7.45
C ILE A 94 7.69 -7.64 -8.29
N LEU A 95 7.00 -6.55 -8.60
CA LEU A 95 7.51 -5.43 -9.37
C LEU A 95 7.24 -4.13 -8.64
N GLU A 96 8.25 -3.26 -8.58
CA GLU A 96 8.14 -1.89 -8.10
C GLU A 96 8.40 -0.94 -9.26
N ALA A 97 7.47 -0.01 -9.49
CA ALA A 97 7.61 1.06 -10.47
C ALA A 97 7.62 2.42 -9.74
N SER A 98 8.74 3.13 -9.83
CA SER A 98 9.02 4.37 -9.12
C SER A 98 9.06 5.53 -10.10
N TRP A 99 8.14 6.47 -9.96
CA TRP A 99 8.06 7.68 -10.76
C TRP A 99 8.49 8.88 -9.92
N ASP A 100 9.56 9.56 -10.33
CA ASP A 100 10.10 10.74 -9.63
C ASP A 100 9.82 12.07 -10.36
N ARG A 101 9.00 12.04 -11.41
CA ARG A 101 8.73 13.13 -12.37
C ARG A 101 9.82 13.42 -13.41
N ALA A 102 10.91 12.66 -13.41
CA ALA A 102 11.89 12.66 -14.49
C ALA A 102 11.91 11.30 -15.19
N ASP A 103 12.04 10.22 -14.41
CA ASP A 103 12.17 8.86 -14.91
C ASP A 103 11.18 7.91 -14.21
N LEU A 104 10.66 6.96 -15.00
CA LEU A 104 9.98 5.78 -14.45
C LEU A 104 11.01 4.65 -14.31
N ARG A 105 11.41 4.34 -13.08
CA ARG A 105 12.35 3.27 -12.77
C ARG A 105 11.59 2.01 -12.36
N VAL A 106 12.00 0.87 -12.90
CA VAL A 106 11.36 -0.42 -12.63
C VAL A 106 12.35 -1.35 -11.96
N THR A 107 11.96 -1.92 -10.82
CA THR A 107 12.73 -2.92 -10.09
C THR A 107 11.92 -4.20 -9.97
N ARG A 108 12.53 -5.33 -10.34
CA ARG A 108 11.96 -6.67 -10.13
C ARG A 108 12.56 -7.24 -8.85
N HIS A 109 11.70 -7.61 -7.93
CA HIS A 109 12.10 -8.19 -6.65
C HIS A 109 12.00 -9.71 -6.75
N HIS A 110 13.13 -10.39 -6.48
CA HIS A 110 13.23 -11.86 -6.56
C HIS A 110 13.22 -12.53 -5.18
N ALA A 111 13.21 -11.75 -4.11
CA ALA A 111 13.13 -12.21 -2.73
C ALA A 111 11.89 -11.63 -2.07
N ALA A 112 11.17 -12.50 -1.38
CA ALA A 112 10.10 -12.14 -0.45
C ALA A 112 10.45 -12.74 0.91
N PRO A 113 9.99 -12.16 2.03
CA PRO A 113 9.17 -10.94 2.17
C PRO A 113 9.88 -9.64 1.77
N LEU A 114 9.11 -8.62 1.35
CA LEU A 114 9.60 -7.29 0.99
C LEU A 114 8.94 -6.22 1.87
N CYS A 115 9.74 -5.29 2.40
CA CYS A 115 9.25 -4.10 3.10
C CYS A 115 9.58 -2.83 2.32
N LEU A 116 8.55 -2.03 2.03
CA LEU A 116 8.69 -0.68 1.48
C LEU A 116 8.07 0.33 2.44
N ALA A 117 8.77 1.42 2.74
CA ALA A 117 8.30 2.46 3.64
C ALA A 117 8.43 3.85 3.00
N SER A 118 7.43 4.70 3.24
CA SER A 118 7.43 6.12 2.84
C SER A 118 7.01 7.03 3.99
N SER A 119 7.40 8.30 3.92
CA SER A 119 6.99 9.33 4.89
C SER A 119 6.86 10.69 4.22
N GLY A 120 5.81 11.43 4.57
CA GLY A 120 5.64 12.81 4.14
C GLY A 120 6.71 13.78 4.67
N LEU A 121 7.54 13.36 5.63
CA LEU A 121 8.72 14.11 6.08
C LEU A 121 9.97 13.82 5.24
N GLY A 122 9.89 12.84 4.32
CA GLY A 122 11.02 12.33 3.55
C GLY A 122 11.23 10.84 3.81
N ASP A 123 11.33 10.05 2.74
CA ASP A 123 11.44 8.59 2.82
C ASP A 123 12.75 8.14 3.49
N HIS A 124 13.81 8.95 3.40
CA HIS A 124 15.09 8.69 4.06
C HIS A 124 15.00 8.64 5.60
N LEU A 125 14.00 9.30 6.21
CA LEU A 125 13.83 9.32 7.67
C LEU A 125 13.21 8.04 8.23
N VAL A 126 12.55 7.24 7.40
CA VAL A 126 11.87 6.00 7.82
C VAL A 126 12.59 4.73 7.39
N GLN A 127 13.84 4.86 6.93
CA GLN A 127 14.67 3.70 6.56
C GLN A 127 14.97 2.79 7.75
N SER A 128 14.87 3.29 8.99
CA SER A 128 14.95 2.48 10.21
C SER A 128 13.88 1.39 10.33
N ARG A 129 12.79 1.47 9.55
CA ARG A 129 11.74 0.44 9.51
C ARG A 129 12.17 -0.83 8.78
N LEU A 130 13.16 -0.75 7.88
CA LEU A 130 13.66 -1.91 7.13
C LEU A 130 14.42 -2.90 8.03
N PRO A 131 15.47 -2.50 8.79
CA PRO A 131 16.11 -3.43 9.72
C PRO A 131 15.19 -3.86 10.86
N LEU A 132 14.19 -3.05 11.23
CA LEU A 132 13.13 -3.48 12.15
C LEU A 132 12.31 -4.64 11.55
N PHE A 133 11.90 -4.52 10.28
CA PHE A 133 11.19 -5.57 9.55
C PHE A 133 12.03 -6.85 9.47
N ASP A 134 13.32 -6.73 9.17
CA ASP A 134 14.22 -7.89 9.15
C ASP A 134 14.26 -8.61 10.50
N GLY A 135 14.39 -7.85 11.59
CA GLY A 135 14.45 -8.40 12.95
C GLY A 135 13.12 -8.95 13.48
N MET A 136 11.99 -8.33 13.13
CA MET A 136 10.67 -8.74 13.64
C MET A 136 9.99 -9.78 12.76
N VAL A 137 10.14 -9.68 11.44
CA VAL A 137 9.41 -10.48 10.46
C VAL A 137 10.29 -11.58 9.89
N LEU A 138 11.43 -11.23 9.30
CA LEU A 138 12.29 -12.24 8.64
C LEU A 138 12.88 -13.22 9.66
N ALA A 139 13.44 -12.72 10.76
CA ALA A 139 14.03 -13.55 11.80
C ALA A 139 12.99 -14.45 12.51
N ALA A 140 11.70 -14.09 12.47
CA ALA A 140 10.59 -14.86 13.00
C ALA A 140 9.98 -15.85 11.99
N GLY A 141 10.58 -16.00 10.80
CA GLY A 141 10.10 -16.93 9.76
C GLY A 141 8.96 -16.40 8.91
N ALA A 142 8.75 -15.08 8.86
CA ALA A 142 7.79 -14.40 8.00
C ALA A 142 6.32 -14.83 8.20
N THR A 143 5.91 -15.02 9.45
CA THR A 143 4.51 -15.38 9.77
C THR A 143 3.57 -14.17 9.72
N PRO A 144 2.26 -14.38 9.49
CA PRO A 144 1.26 -13.31 9.59
C PRO A 144 1.30 -12.60 10.96
N GLU A 145 1.51 -13.33 12.05
CA GLU A 145 1.57 -12.76 13.40
C GLU A 145 2.80 -11.85 13.57
N ALA A 146 3.95 -12.25 13.04
CA ALA A 146 5.16 -11.42 13.05
C ALA A 146 4.97 -10.14 12.22
N GLN A 147 4.30 -10.26 11.07
CA GLN A 147 3.92 -9.11 10.24
C GLN A 147 2.94 -8.18 10.99
N ASP A 148 1.93 -8.70 11.68
CA ASP A 148 1.00 -7.91 12.47
C ASP A 148 1.73 -7.16 13.60
N LEU A 149 2.61 -7.84 14.34
CA LEU A 149 3.44 -7.21 15.38
C LEU A 149 4.30 -6.07 14.82
N PHE A 150 4.92 -6.25 13.65
CA PHE A 150 5.68 -5.20 12.99
C PHE A 150 4.80 -3.98 12.65
N HIS A 151 3.60 -4.19 12.10
CA HIS A 151 2.68 -3.10 11.74
C HIS A 151 2.14 -2.35 12.97
N HIS A 152 2.13 -2.99 14.15
CA HIS A 152 1.76 -2.38 15.42
C HIS A 152 2.94 -1.77 16.20
N HIS A 153 4.15 -1.78 15.64
CA HIS A 153 5.33 -1.26 16.33
C HIS A 153 5.33 0.27 16.49
N THR A 154 5.71 0.73 17.69
CA THR A 154 5.95 2.14 18.01
C THR A 154 7.28 2.29 18.77
N TRP A 155 8.11 3.23 18.32
CA TRP A 155 9.22 3.77 19.10
C TRP A 155 8.74 4.96 19.94
N PRO A 156 8.77 4.89 21.29
CA PRO A 156 8.28 5.96 22.16
C PRO A 156 9.02 7.30 22.00
N ASP A 157 10.30 7.25 21.64
CA ASP A 157 11.20 8.39 21.49
C ASP A 157 11.13 9.05 20.11
N ARG A 158 10.50 8.40 19.13
CA ARG A 158 10.35 8.87 17.74
C ARG A 158 9.02 8.42 17.13
N PRO A 159 7.88 8.82 17.72
CA PRO A 159 6.55 8.37 17.29
C PRO A 159 6.24 8.73 15.83
N GLU A 160 6.82 9.80 15.29
CA GLU A 160 6.67 10.24 13.90
C GLU A 160 7.40 9.35 12.88
N LEU A 161 8.40 8.57 13.32
CA LEU A 161 9.15 7.62 12.49
C LEU A 161 8.66 6.17 12.65
N SER A 162 7.83 5.91 13.66
CA SER A 162 7.24 4.59 13.97
C SER A 162 6.44 4.00 12.82
N VAL A 163 6.30 2.67 12.78
CA VAL A 163 5.42 2.00 11.82
C VAL A 163 3.97 2.41 12.09
N MET A 164 3.54 2.29 13.34
CA MET A 164 2.36 2.95 13.88
C MET A 164 2.69 4.42 14.17
N MET A 165 2.78 5.22 13.10
CA MET A 165 3.20 6.63 13.14
C MET A 165 2.20 7.51 13.89
N HIS A 166 2.70 8.44 14.71
CA HIS A 166 1.94 9.51 15.35
C HIS A 166 2.75 10.81 15.45
N ARG A 167 2.17 11.93 15.00
CA ARG A 167 2.65 13.30 15.21
C ARG A 167 1.47 14.26 15.36
N ALA A 168 1.74 15.53 15.67
CA ALA A 168 0.70 16.51 16.00
C ALA A 168 -0.37 16.67 14.89
N GLU A 169 0.04 16.66 13.61
CA GLU A 169 -0.86 16.91 12.48
C GLU A 169 -1.37 15.63 11.79
N ALA A 170 -0.78 14.48 12.10
CA ALA A 170 -1.08 13.24 11.38
C ALA A 170 -0.76 12.00 12.22
N ARG A 171 -1.54 10.93 12.01
CA ARG A 171 -1.28 9.63 12.63
C ARG A 171 -1.74 8.50 11.72
N THR A 172 -1.31 7.29 12.04
CA THR A 172 -1.84 6.07 11.43
C THR A 172 -3.28 5.87 11.89
N VAL A 173 -4.22 5.77 10.95
CA VAL A 173 -5.66 5.60 11.23
C VAL A 173 -6.16 4.19 10.96
N SER A 174 -5.41 3.38 10.22
CA SER A 174 -5.79 2.01 9.89
C SER A 174 -4.59 1.18 9.45
N VAL A 175 -4.71 -0.13 9.64
CA VAL A 175 -3.92 -1.16 8.94
C VAL A 175 -4.82 -1.83 7.93
N THR A 176 -4.37 -1.98 6.68
CA THR A 176 -5.11 -2.71 5.63
C THR A 176 -4.29 -3.91 5.19
N THR A 177 -4.88 -5.10 5.27
CA THR A 177 -4.24 -6.36 4.89
C THR A 177 -4.97 -6.96 3.70
N LEU A 178 -4.20 -7.43 2.72
CA LEU A 178 -4.68 -8.23 1.59
C LEU A 178 -4.15 -9.66 1.73
N GLU A 179 -5.04 -10.64 1.62
CA GLU A 179 -4.70 -12.05 1.54
C GLU A 179 -5.17 -12.59 0.19
N ILE A 180 -4.26 -13.20 -0.57
CA ILE A 180 -4.52 -13.77 -1.90
C ILE A 180 -4.07 -15.22 -1.89
N LEU A 181 -5.02 -16.14 -1.98
CA LEU A 181 -4.77 -17.58 -1.87
C LEU A 181 -5.26 -18.30 -3.14
N PRO A 182 -4.56 -19.35 -3.61
CA PRO A 182 -5.08 -20.19 -4.67
C PRO A 182 -6.47 -20.72 -4.30
N ASN A 183 -7.41 -20.68 -5.24
CA ASN A 183 -8.74 -21.20 -4.99
C ASN A 183 -8.68 -22.73 -4.79
N ALA A 184 -9.08 -23.22 -3.62
CA ALA A 184 -9.06 -24.65 -3.28
C ALA A 184 -10.04 -25.49 -4.12
N HIS A 185 -11.03 -24.86 -4.75
CA HIS A 185 -12.01 -25.51 -5.61
C HIS A 185 -11.61 -25.33 -7.08
N GLY A 186 -10.70 -26.16 -7.56
CA GLY A 186 -10.26 -26.24 -8.96
C GLY A 186 -11.34 -26.70 -9.96
N GLY A 187 -12.57 -26.20 -9.86
CA GLY A 187 -13.65 -26.51 -10.78
C GLY A 187 -13.53 -25.69 -12.07
N HIS A 188 -12.94 -26.29 -13.10
CA HIS A 188 -13.11 -26.11 -14.57
C HIS A 188 -13.35 -24.70 -15.19
N SER A 189 -13.23 -23.62 -14.43
CA SER A 189 -13.44 -22.25 -14.88
C SER A 189 -12.20 -21.44 -14.57
N HIS A 190 -11.40 -21.18 -15.62
CA HIS A 190 -10.25 -20.26 -15.59
C HIS A 190 -10.63 -18.79 -15.22
N ALA A 191 -11.89 -18.52 -14.85
CA ALA A 191 -12.39 -17.18 -14.62
C ALA A 191 -11.91 -16.54 -13.29
N HIS A 192 -11.61 -17.33 -12.26
CA HIS A 192 -11.20 -16.84 -10.93
C HIS A 192 -10.21 -17.81 -10.25
N ALA A 193 -8.92 -17.59 -10.46
CA ALA A 193 -7.87 -18.48 -9.96
C ALA A 193 -7.57 -18.32 -8.46
N PHE A 194 -7.92 -17.17 -7.86
CA PHE A 194 -7.57 -16.83 -6.48
C PHE A 194 -8.78 -16.39 -5.65
N ASP A 195 -8.80 -16.81 -4.39
CA ASP A 195 -9.61 -16.19 -3.33
C ASP A 195 -8.86 -14.94 -2.83
N VAL A 196 -9.58 -13.82 -2.71
CA VAL A 196 -9.02 -12.53 -2.31
C VAL A 196 -9.81 -11.99 -1.15
N ARG A 197 -9.12 -11.74 -0.04
CA ARG A 197 -9.69 -11.16 1.17
C ARG A 197 -8.97 -9.86 1.50
N MET A 198 -9.75 -8.89 1.94
CA MET A 198 -9.25 -7.62 2.44
C MET A 198 -9.75 -7.44 3.87
N ARG A 199 -8.83 -7.10 4.78
CA ARG A 199 -9.15 -6.67 6.13
C ARG A 199 -8.76 -5.21 6.31
N TYR A 200 -9.71 -4.41 6.76
CA TYR A 200 -9.46 -3.03 7.17
C TYR A 200 -9.61 -2.96 8.70
N SER A 201 -8.51 -2.66 9.39
CA SER A 201 -8.43 -2.60 10.84
C SER A 201 -8.21 -1.15 11.27
N PRO A 202 -9.26 -0.42 11.70
CA PRO A 202 -9.10 0.95 12.18
C PRO A 202 -8.29 0.98 13.47
N VAL A 203 -7.40 1.97 13.60
CA VAL A 203 -6.65 2.23 14.83
C VAL A 203 -7.54 3.04 15.76
N LEU A 204 -8.28 2.32 16.62
CA LEU A 204 -9.17 2.95 17.59
C LEU A 204 -8.34 3.62 18.69
N THR A 205 -8.43 4.94 18.81
CA THR A 205 -7.91 5.64 19.98
C THR A 205 -8.89 5.54 21.15
N ARG A 206 -8.38 5.27 22.36
CA ARG A 206 -9.14 5.32 23.64
C ARG A 206 -9.91 6.65 23.87
N ALA A 207 -9.66 7.68 23.07
CA ALA A 207 -10.28 9.00 23.19
C ALA A 207 -11.76 9.09 22.76
N SER A 208 -12.36 8.04 22.17
CA SER A 208 -13.78 8.10 21.77
C SER A 208 -14.77 7.91 22.93
N ALA A 209 -14.32 7.41 24.08
CA ALA A 209 -15.18 7.26 25.25
C ALA A 209 -15.36 8.59 26.02
N ASP A 210 -14.29 9.39 26.14
CA ASP A 210 -14.33 10.63 26.94
C ASP A 210 -14.91 11.84 26.18
N ASP A 211 -14.80 11.88 24.84
CA ASP A 211 -15.30 12.98 24.02
C ASP A 211 -16.85 12.98 23.88
N GLN A 212 -17.48 11.80 23.98
CA GLN A 212 -18.95 11.72 24.02
C GLN A 212 -19.53 12.22 25.34
N SER A 213 -18.84 12.01 26.47
CA SER A 213 -19.23 12.54 27.77
C SER A 213 -19.04 14.06 27.91
N ARG A 214 -18.10 14.67 27.18
CA ARG A 214 -17.88 16.12 27.21
C ARG A 214 -18.84 16.90 26.30
N LYS A 215 -19.28 16.32 25.18
CA LYS A 215 -20.31 16.93 24.31
C LYS A 215 -21.74 16.84 24.86
N ALA A 216 -22.01 15.97 25.82
CA ALA A 216 -23.31 15.86 26.49
C ALA A 216 -23.46 16.80 27.72
N ALA A 217 -22.41 17.54 28.10
CA ALA A 217 -22.35 18.31 29.35
C ALA A 217 -22.08 19.81 29.18
N MET A 218 -22.27 20.36 27.97
CA MET A 218 -22.26 21.82 27.77
C MET A 218 -23.67 22.28 27.33
N PRO A 219 -24.27 23.26 28.02
CA PRO A 219 -25.60 23.79 27.72
C PRO A 219 -25.64 24.58 26.41
#